data_AF-A0A5K1B1H9-F1
#
_entry.id   AF-A0A5K1B1H9-F1
#
_cell.length_a   1.000
_cell.length_b   1.000
_cell.length_c   1.000
_cell.angle_alpha   90.00
_cell.angle_beta   90.00
_cell.angle_gamma   90.00
#
_symmetry.space_group_name_H-M   'P 1'
#
loop_
_entity.id
_entity.type
_entity.pdbx_description
1 polymer ?
#
loop_
_entity_poly.entity_id
_entity_poly.type
_entity_poly.pdbx_seq_one_letter_code
_entity_poly.pdbx_strand_id
1 'polypeptide(L)' 'SRQRSEQSLVRWAIPQLHDIDALAKMVDPALKGMYPAKSLSRFADIIAICVQ' A
#
# COMPACT_ATOMS: atom_id res chain seq x y z
N SER A 1 1.55 21.00 3.32
CA SER A 1 1.20 20.03 4.39
C SER A 1 0.32 18.95 3.79
N ARG A 2 0.47 17.68 4.19
CA ARG A 2 -0.46 16.61 3.79
C ARG A 2 -1.72 16.65 4.67
N GLN A 3 -2.83 16.12 4.15
CA GLN A 3 -4.08 16.03 4.92
C GLN A 3 -3.88 15.17 6.17
N ARG A 4 -4.65 15.43 7.24
CA ARG A 4 -4.47 14.79 8.56
C ARG A 4 -4.56 13.25 8.49
N SER A 5 -5.36 12.71 7.58
CA SER A 5 -5.47 11.28 7.29
C SER A 5 -4.18 10.67 6.73
N GLU A 6 -3.35 11.46 6.03
CA GLU A 6 -2.10 11.02 5.41
C GLU A 6 -0.87 11.18 6.31
N GLN A 7 -1.04 11.69 7.51
CA GLN A 7 0.05 11.84 8.48
C GLN A 7 0.36 10.52 9.21
N SER A 8 -0.58 9.56 9.18
CA SER A 8 -0.37 8.19 9.64
C SER A 8 -0.32 7.26 8.44
N LEU A 9 0.78 6.51 8.32
CA LEU A 9 0.95 5.56 7.22
C LEU A 9 -0.18 4.51 7.20
N VAL A 10 -0.57 4.00 8.36
CA VAL A 10 -1.65 3.00 8.49
C VAL A 10 -2.98 3.60 8.01
N ARG A 11 -3.32 4.81 8.48
CA ARG A 11 -4.59 5.46 8.13
C ARG A 11 -4.67 5.86 6.66
N TRP A 12 -3.52 6.16 6.04
CA TRP A 12 -3.39 6.38 4.60
C TRP A 12 -3.47 5.08 3.80
N ALA A 13 -2.86 4.00 4.29
CA ALA A 13 -2.72 2.74 3.57
C ALA A 13 -4.01 1.93 3.51
N ILE A 14 -4.77 1.84 4.61
CA ILE A 14 -6.01 1.05 4.72
C ILE A 14 -6.94 1.14 3.48
N PRO A 15 -7.34 2.34 3.00
CA PRO A 15 -8.25 2.43 1.85
C PRO A 15 -7.67 1.92 0.53
N GLN A 16 -6.34 1.79 0.43
CA GLN A 16 -5.64 1.40 -0.79
C GLN A 16 -5.32 -0.10 -0.84
N LEU A 17 -5.38 -0.83 0.28
CA LEU A 17 -4.98 -2.24 0.36
C LEU A 17 -5.85 -3.19 -0.50
N HIS A 18 -7.06 -2.76 -0.87
CA HIS A 18 -8.00 -3.56 -1.65
C HIS A 18 -7.96 -3.28 -3.16
N ASP A 19 -7.19 -2.29 -3.61
CA ASP A 19 -7.13 -1.86 -5.01
C ASP A 19 -5.71 -2.08 -5.55
N ILE A 20 -5.57 -2.95 -6.56
CA ILE A 20 -4.27 -3.30 -7.14
C ILE A 20 -3.59 -2.12 -7.85
N ASP A 21 -4.35 -1.21 -8.46
CA ASP A 21 -3.81 -0.02 -9.11
C ASP A 21 -3.37 1.01 -8.06
N ALA A 22 -4.04 1.05 -6.90
CA ALA A 22 -3.61 1.82 -5.75
C ALA A 22 -2.35 1.23 -5.12
N LEU A 23 -2.28 -0.09 -4.95
CA LEU A 23 -1.10 -0.79 -4.43
C LEU A 23 0.14 -0.47 -5.26
N ALA A 24 0.03 -0.46 -6.59
CA ALA A 24 1.14 -0.10 -7.47
C ALA A 24 1.67 1.32 -7.22
N LYS A 25 0.82 2.25 -6.77
CA LYS A 25 1.18 3.63 -6.41
C LYS A 25 1.71 3.77 -4.98
N MET A 26 1.45 2.78 -4.12
CA MET A 26 1.97 2.74 -2.76
C MET A 26 3.40 2.23 -2.67
N VAL A 27 3.85 1.45 -3.66
CA VAL A 27 5.20 0.89 -3.66
C VAL A 27 6.23 2.00 -3.79
N ASP A 28 7.35 1.83 -3.08
CA ASP A 28 8.48 2.75 -3.16
C ASP A 28 8.99 2.87 -4.60
N PRO A 29 8.98 4.09 -5.19
CA PRO A 29 9.52 4.33 -6.53
C PRO A 29 10.99 3.92 -6.69
N ALA A 30 11.77 3.92 -5.61
CA ALA A 30 13.18 3.48 -5.62
C ALA A 30 13.33 2.00 -5.96
N LEU A 31 12.28 1.18 -5.78
CA LEU A 31 12.27 -0.23 -6.19
C LEU A 31 12.15 -0.42 -7.70
N LYS A 32 11.85 0.64 -8.48
CA LYS A 32 11.86 0.65 -9.96
C LYS A 32 11.09 -0.52 -10.61
N GLY A 33 10.01 -0.97 -9.99
CA GLY A 33 9.24 -2.11 -10.51
C GLY A 33 9.97 -3.45 -10.43
N MET A 34 11.06 -3.57 -9.67
CA MET A 34 11.81 -4.81 -9.43
C MET A 34 11.06 -5.73 -8.46
N TYR A 35 9.77 -5.93 -8.69
CA TYR A 35 8.90 -6.81 -7.92
C TYR A 35 7.82 -7.39 -8.85
N PRO A 36 7.37 -8.63 -8.61
CA PRO A 36 6.22 -9.16 -9.32
C PRO A 36 4.95 -8.36 -8.97
N ALA A 37 4.24 -7.81 -9.95
CA ALA A 37 2.98 -7.07 -9.69
C ALA A 37 1.95 -7.94 -8.91
N LYS A 38 1.93 -9.24 -9.19
CA LYS A 38 1.05 -10.21 -8.52
C LYS A 38 1.39 -10.46 -7.03
N SER A 39 2.60 -10.15 -6.57
CA SER A 39 2.92 -10.31 -5.14
C SER A 39 2.36 -9.17 -4.29
N LEU A 40 2.05 -8.01 -4.89
CA LEU A 40 1.52 -6.86 -4.14
C LEU A 40 0.19 -7.16 -3.44
N SER A 41 -0.73 -7.84 -4.12
CA SER A 41 -2.02 -8.22 -3.51
C SER A 41 -1.82 -9.13 -2.30
N ARG A 42 -0.93 -10.12 -2.42
CA ARG A 42 -0.62 -11.03 -1.30
C ARG A 42 0.00 -10.30 -0.11
N PHE A 43 0.87 -9.33 -0.36
CA PHE A 43 1.41 -8.48 0.71
C PHE A 43 0.33 -7.61 1.34
N ALA A 44 -0.56 -7.03 0.53
CA ALA A 44 -1.67 -6.22 1.00
C ALA A 44 -2.62 -7.02 1.91
N ASP A 45 -2.91 -8.27 1.56
CA ASP A 45 -3.72 -9.18 2.39
C ASP A 45 -3.07 -9.41 3.77
N ILE A 46 -1.76 -9.65 3.81
CA ILE A 46 -1.02 -9.84 5.07
C ILE A 46 -1.03 -8.55 5.90
N ILE A 47 -0.73 -7.41 5.27
CA ILE A 47 -0.71 -6.11 5.94
C ILE A 47 -2.08 -5.77 6.51
N ALA A 48 -3.16 -6.03 5.75
CA ALA A 48 -4.53 -5.78 6.20
C ALA A 48 -4.86 -6.56 7.48
N ILE A 49 -4.43 -7.83 7.57
CA ILE A 49 -4.61 -8.65 8.78
C ILE A 49 -3.81 -8.07 9.97
N CYS A 50 -2.60 -7.56 9.73
CA CYS A 50 -1.75 -7.02 10.79
C CYS A 50 -2.20 -5.67 11.35
N VAL A 51 -2.96 -4.89 10.60
CA VAL A 51 -3.36 -3.51 10.96
C VAL A 51 -4.85 -3.36 11.29
N GLN A 52 -5.60 -4.46 11.23
CA GLN A 52 -6.93 -4.60 11.82
C GLN A 52 -6.83 -4.65 13.35
#